data_AF-A0A060M6M3-F1
#
_entry.id   AF-A0A060M6M3-F1
#
_cell.length_a   1.000
_cell.length_b   1.000
_cell.length_c   1.000
_cell.angle_alpha   90.00
_cell.angle_beta   90.00
_cell.angle_gamma   90.00
#
_symmetry.space_group_name_H-M   'P 1'
#
loop_
_entity.id
_entity.type
_entity.pdbx_description
1 polymer ?
#
loop_
_entity_poly.entity_id
_entity_poly.type
_entity_poly.pdbx_seq_one_letter_code
_entity_poly.pdbx_strand_id
1 'polypeptide(L)'
;MQNSYLFVYGTLRKGGTNAHYLESATCVKNDCYVEGELHATPYGYPIARFKKGQFIRGELYSVPPKVLETIDELEGYKEGRFTGNEYERVKMNVTVEGETVQAFGYIATDFFEHIVEPIPNGDWMVYCSNQSGR
;
A
#
# COMPACT_ATOMS: atom_id res chain seq x y z
N MET A 1 11.13 15.74 15.12
CA MET A 1 10.02 15.19 14.32
C MET A 1 10.14 13.68 14.35
N GLN A 2 9.06 12.95 14.60
CA GLN A 2 9.09 11.50 14.79
C GLN A 2 8.76 10.79 13.48
N ASN A 3 9.50 9.74 13.14
CA ASN A 3 9.18 8.89 11.99
C ASN A 3 7.92 8.07 12.26
N SER A 4 7.21 7.73 11.19
CA SER A 4 6.05 6.83 11.23
C SER A 4 6.34 5.54 10.48
N TYR A 5 5.72 4.45 10.89
CA TYR A 5 5.73 3.22 10.09
C TYR A 5 4.70 3.32 8.96
N LEU A 6 5.09 2.89 7.77
CA LEU A 6 4.26 2.85 6.58
C LEU A 6 4.36 1.47 5.93
N PHE A 7 3.22 0.82 5.75
CA PHE A 7 3.09 -0.42 4.99
C PHE A 7 2.77 -0.09 3.53
N VAL A 8 3.55 -0.66 2.62
CA VAL A 8 3.37 -0.49 1.17
C VAL A 8 3.20 -1.84 0.49
N TYR A 9 2.22 -1.94 -0.41
CA TYR A 9 1.83 -3.20 -1.04
C TYR A 9 1.90 -3.19 -2.58
N GLY A 10 2.11 -2.00 -3.18
CA GLY A 10 2.00 -1.78 -4.62
C GLY A 10 3.23 -1.14 -5.25
N THR A 11 3.01 -0.10 -6.06
CA THR A 11 4.05 0.60 -6.85
C THR A 11 5.14 1.26 -6.02
N LEU A 12 4.90 1.50 -4.73
CA LEU A 12 5.90 2.02 -3.78
C LEU A 12 6.91 0.96 -3.31
N ARG A 13 6.60 -0.34 -3.44
CA ARG A 13 7.52 -1.42 -3.06
C ARG A 13 8.79 -1.38 -3.90
N LYS A 14 9.87 -2.01 -3.40
CA LYS A 14 11.12 -2.14 -4.17
C LYS A 14 10.87 -2.76 -5.55
N GLY A 15 11.41 -2.12 -6.59
CA GLY A 15 11.22 -2.52 -7.98
C GLY A 15 9.89 -2.04 -8.60
N GLY A 16 9.01 -1.42 -7.82
CA GLY A 16 7.82 -0.74 -8.33
C GLY A 16 8.16 0.62 -8.96
N THR A 17 7.25 1.12 -9.79
CA THR A 17 7.41 2.37 -10.55
C THR A 17 7.56 3.62 -9.65
N ASN A 18 6.99 3.59 -8.46
CA ASN A 18 7.02 4.68 -7.48
C ASN A 18 8.00 4.42 -6.32
N ALA A 19 8.87 3.41 -6.40
CA ALA A 19 9.83 3.09 -5.34
C ALA A 19 10.76 4.26 -4.98
N HIS A 20 11.00 5.17 -5.92
CA HIS A 20 11.87 6.34 -5.76
C HIS A 20 11.39 7.31 -4.65
N TYR A 21 10.08 7.35 -4.36
CA TYR A 21 9.53 8.14 -3.24
C TYR A 21 10.02 7.68 -1.86
N LEU A 22 10.46 6.41 -1.75
CA LEU A 22 10.93 5.80 -0.51
C LEU A 22 12.47 5.67 -0.44
N GLU A 23 13.22 6.23 -1.38
CA GLU A 23 14.70 6.12 -1.40
C GLU A 23 15.36 6.69 -0.13
N SER A 24 14.78 7.74 0.44
CA SER A 24 15.27 8.35 1.69
C SER A 24 14.71 7.68 2.96
N ALA A 25 13.78 6.73 2.81
CA ALA A 25 13.16 6.02 3.91
C ALA A 25 13.93 4.74 4.27
N THR A 26 13.81 4.31 5.52
CA THR A 26 14.44 3.05 5.96
C THR A 26 13.47 1.89 5.77
N CYS A 27 13.81 0.93 4.92
CA CYS A 27 13.10 -0.34 4.82
C CYS A 27 13.36 -1.16 6.09
N VAL A 28 12.31 -1.36 6.90
CA VAL A 28 12.35 -2.10 8.16
C VAL A 28 12.19 -3.59 7.91
N LYS A 29 11.25 -3.95 7.03
CA LYS A 29 11.01 -5.32 6.60
C LYS A 29 10.54 -5.37 5.15
N ASN A 30 11.03 -6.34 4.40
CA ASN A 30 10.69 -6.55 2.99
C ASN A 30 9.66 -7.67 2.74
N ASP A 31 9.30 -8.43 3.76
CA ASP A 31 8.21 -9.42 3.73
C ASP A 31 7.38 -9.27 5.00
N CYS A 32 6.21 -8.66 4.84
CA CYS A 32 5.18 -8.55 5.85
C CYS A 32 3.81 -8.54 5.17
N TYR A 33 2.75 -8.65 5.97
CA TYR A 33 1.41 -8.71 5.42
C TYR A 33 0.37 -8.06 6.33
N VAL A 34 -0.76 -7.69 5.73
CA VAL A 34 -1.97 -7.20 6.41
C VAL A 34 -3.17 -8.00 5.94
N GLU A 35 -4.25 -8.03 6.73
CA GLU A 35 -5.53 -8.55 6.24
C GLU A 35 -6.14 -7.62 5.19
N GLY A 36 -6.48 -8.17 4.03
CA GLY A 36 -7.00 -7.41 2.90
C GLY A 36 -6.95 -8.17 1.59
N GLU A 37 -7.50 -7.54 0.56
CA GLU A 37 -7.38 -7.97 -0.83
C GLU A 37 -6.87 -6.82 -1.70
N LEU A 38 -6.14 -7.17 -2.76
CA LEU A 38 -5.66 -6.23 -3.75
C LEU A 38 -6.47 -6.37 -5.04
N HIS A 39 -6.65 -5.27 -5.74
CA HIS A 39 -7.24 -5.25 -7.08
C HIS A 39 -6.34 -4.47 -8.02
N ALA A 40 -6.19 -4.96 -9.26
CA ALA A 40 -5.44 -4.26 -10.28
C ALA A 40 -6.31 -3.16 -10.90
N THR A 41 -5.80 -1.93 -10.94
CA THR A 41 -6.45 -0.86 -11.71
C THR A 41 -6.01 -0.90 -13.17
N PRO A 42 -6.82 -0.39 -14.11
CA PRO A 42 -6.39 -0.20 -15.50
C PRO A 42 -5.27 0.85 -15.66
N TYR A 43 -4.93 1.57 -14.59
CA TYR A 43 -3.96 2.65 -14.57
C TYR A 43 -2.53 2.20 -14.21
N GLY A 44 -2.32 0.89 -13.99
CA GLY A 44 -1.00 0.33 -13.72
C GLY A 44 -0.54 0.39 -12.26
N TYR A 45 -1.46 0.58 -11.32
CA TYR A 45 -1.22 0.49 -9.88
C TYR A 45 -2.33 -0.32 -9.18
N PRO A 46 -2.08 -0.91 -8.00
CA PRO A 46 -3.10 -1.64 -7.27
C PRO A 46 -3.84 -0.77 -6.26
N ILE A 47 -5.06 -1.18 -5.93
CA ILE A 47 -5.82 -0.66 -4.79
C ILE A 47 -6.01 -1.75 -3.74
N ALA A 48 -6.04 -1.37 -2.46
CA ALA A 48 -6.26 -2.28 -1.33
C ALA A 48 -7.64 -2.08 -0.70
N ARG A 49 -8.27 -3.17 -0.27
CA ARG A 49 -9.49 -3.16 0.54
C ARG A 49 -9.37 -4.10 1.72
N PHE A 50 -10.06 -3.76 2.81
CA PHE A 50 -10.14 -4.65 3.96
C PHE A 50 -10.96 -5.89 3.63
N LYS A 51 -10.37 -7.06 3.90
CA LYS A 51 -11.01 -8.35 3.69
C LYS A 51 -10.45 -9.37 4.68
N LYS A 52 -11.31 -9.84 5.57
CA LYS A 52 -10.95 -10.83 6.57
C LYS A 52 -10.58 -12.17 5.93
N GLY A 53 -9.49 -12.78 6.39
CA GLY A 53 -9.02 -14.08 5.92
C GLY A 53 -8.36 -14.08 4.54
N GLN A 54 -8.18 -12.90 3.95
CA GLN A 54 -7.30 -12.67 2.80
C GLN A 54 -6.12 -11.81 3.26
N PHE A 55 -4.99 -11.90 2.57
CA PHE A 55 -3.77 -11.22 2.97
C PHE A 55 -3.12 -10.50 1.82
N ILE A 56 -2.64 -9.28 2.10
CA ILE A 56 -1.87 -8.46 1.19
C ILE A 56 -0.41 -8.54 1.60
N ARG A 57 0.47 -8.91 0.66
CA ARG A 57 1.92 -8.91 0.83
C ARG A 57 2.50 -7.54 0.55
N GLY A 58 3.45 -7.13 1.37
CA GLY A 58 4.07 -5.83 1.24
C GLY A 58 5.37 -5.69 2.01
N GLU A 59 5.76 -4.44 2.17
CA GLU A 59 7.00 -4.02 2.80
C GLU A 59 6.68 -2.96 3.86
N LEU A 60 7.43 -2.97 4.95
CA LEU A 60 7.32 -2.02 6.05
C LEU A 60 8.49 -1.04 6.01
N TYR A 61 8.17 0.25 6.00
CA TYR A 61 9.12 1.34 6.00
C TYR A 61 8.97 2.22 7.23
N SER A 62 10.08 2.78 7.70
CA SER A 62 10.10 3.91 8.63
C SER A 62 10.34 5.17 7.81
N VAL A 63 9.32 6.04 7.76
CA VAL A 63 9.30 7.25 6.92
C VAL A 63 9.33 8.51 7.78
N PRO A 64 10.14 9.52 7.40
CA PRO A 64 10.03 10.85 8.00
C PRO A 64 8.73 11.55 7.56
N PRO A 65 8.21 12.52 8.34
CA PRO A 65 6.94 13.19 8.02
C PRO A 65 6.87 13.78 6.61
N LYS A 66 7.96 14.38 6.13
CA LYS A 66 8.02 14.96 4.78
C LYS A 66 7.81 13.92 3.66
N VAL A 67 8.33 12.70 3.84
CA VAL A 67 8.13 11.60 2.89
C VAL A 67 6.67 11.13 2.96
N LEU A 68 6.10 11.06 4.15
CA LEU A 68 4.70 10.69 4.33
C LEU A 68 3.76 11.72 3.66
N GLU A 69 4.04 13.02 3.77
CA GLU A 69 3.30 14.07 3.07
C GLU A 69 3.40 13.95 1.54
N THR A 70 4.58 13.65 1.00
CA THR A 70 4.73 13.40 -0.44
C THR A 70 3.94 12.17 -0.89
N ILE A 71 3.86 11.13 -0.07
CA ILE A 71 3.07 9.94 -0.38
C ILE A 71 1.57 10.23 -0.28
N ASP A 72 1.14 11.04 0.69
CA ASP A 72 -0.25 11.51 0.77
C ASP A 72 -0.68 12.20 -0.54
N GLU A 73 0.16 13.09 -1.08
CA GLU A 73 -0.09 13.75 -2.36
C GLU A 73 -0.15 12.76 -3.54
N LEU A 74 0.77 11.79 -3.58
CA LEU A 74 0.80 10.74 -4.61
C LEU A 74 -0.45 9.87 -4.60
N GLU A 75 -0.91 9.48 -3.41
CA GLU A 75 -2.08 8.62 -3.20
C GLU A 75 -3.40 9.44 -3.22
N GLY A 76 -3.37 10.69 -3.68
CA GLY A 76 -4.57 11.54 -3.79
C GLY A 76 -5.29 11.74 -2.46
N TYR A 77 -4.56 11.65 -1.34
CA TYR A 77 -5.08 11.75 0.02
C TYR A 77 -4.82 13.14 0.60
N LYS A 78 -5.84 13.71 1.26
CA LYS A 78 -5.71 14.91 2.08
C LYS A 78 -6.40 14.71 3.43
N GLU A 79 -5.65 14.89 4.51
CA GLU A 79 -6.18 14.80 5.86
C GLU A 79 -7.31 15.82 6.10
N GLY A 80 -8.40 15.38 6.74
CA GLY A 80 -9.56 16.21 7.05
C GLY A 80 -10.46 16.53 5.85
N ARG A 81 -10.16 16.02 4.65
CA ARG A 81 -11.06 16.12 3.50
C ARG A 81 -12.22 15.13 3.66
N PHE A 82 -13.45 15.62 3.44
CA PHE A 82 -14.66 14.80 3.62
C PHE A 82 -15.02 13.96 2.37
N THR A 83 -14.69 14.43 1.17
CA THR A 83 -14.93 13.72 -0.10
C THR A 83 -13.82 13.98 -1.12
N GLY A 84 -13.63 13.04 -2.06
CA GLY A 84 -12.68 13.21 -3.18
C GLY A 84 -11.24 12.82 -2.86
N ASN A 85 -11.02 11.99 -1.84
CA ASN A 85 -9.77 11.24 -1.71
C ASN A 85 -9.86 9.97 -2.58
N GLU A 86 -8.80 9.64 -3.31
CA GLU A 86 -8.70 8.35 -4.03
C GLU A 86 -8.39 7.22 -3.05
N TYR A 87 -7.55 7.51 -2.07
CA TYR A 87 -7.21 6.62 -0.98
C TYR A 87 -7.41 7.30 0.37
N GLU A 88 -7.77 6.51 1.38
CA GLU A 88 -7.73 6.93 2.78
C GLU A 88 -6.50 6.38 3.48
N ARG A 89 -5.78 7.24 4.21
CA ARG A 89 -4.67 6.81 5.06
C ARG A 89 -5.21 6.29 6.39
N VAL A 90 -5.01 5.01 6.65
CA VAL A 90 -5.52 4.31 7.83
C VAL A 90 -4.40 3.67 8.63
N LYS A 91 -4.63 3.43 9.92
CA LYS A 91 -3.74 2.57 10.73
C LYS A 91 -4.11 1.11 10.51
N MET A 92 -3.12 0.28 10.24
CA MET A 92 -3.27 -1.14 9.96
C MET A 92 -2.41 -1.98 10.92
N ASN A 93 -2.89 -3.19 11.20
CA ASN A 93 -2.14 -4.21 11.91
C ASN A 93 -1.28 -4.97 10.91
N VAL A 94 0.01 -4.67 10.86
CA VAL A 94 0.97 -5.35 9.97
C VAL A 94 1.60 -6.51 10.72
N THR A 95 1.49 -7.72 10.18
CA THR A 95 2.21 -8.87 10.71
C THR A 95 3.62 -8.93 10.13
N VAL A 96 4.61 -8.85 11.00
CA VAL A 96 6.05 -8.92 10.71
C VAL A 96 6.63 -10.04 11.55
N GLU A 97 7.10 -11.13 10.91
CA GLU A 97 7.72 -12.26 11.61
C GLU A 97 6.88 -12.86 12.76
N GLY A 98 5.55 -12.78 12.65
CA GLY A 98 4.61 -13.26 13.67
C GLY A 98 4.23 -12.23 14.74
N GLU A 99 4.86 -11.05 14.73
CA GLU A 99 4.49 -9.93 15.59
C GLU A 99 3.59 -8.92 14.86
N THR A 100 2.78 -8.20 15.61
CA THR A 100 1.91 -7.15 15.06
C THR A 100 2.53 -5.76 15.29
N VAL A 101 2.74 -5.03 14.20
CA VAL A 101 3.22 -3.64 14.21
C VAL A 101 2.11 -2.72 13.70
N GLN A 102 1.86 -1.61 14.40
CA GLN A 102 0.98 -0.54 13.92
C GLN A 102 1.71 0.27 12.86
N ALA A 103 1.13 0.38 11.67
CA ALA A 103 1.64 1.21 10.58
C ALA A 103 0.51 1.94 9.87
N PHE A 104 0.83 3.05 9.21
CA PHE A 104 -0.06 3.60 8.21
C PHE A 104 -0.09 2.72 6.97
N GLY A 105 -1.20 2.76 6.25
CA GLY A 105 -1.37 2.22 4.90
C GLY A 105 -2.49 2.96 4.20
N TYR A 106 -2.61 2.74 2.89
CA TYR A 106 -3.63 3.38 2.06
C TYR A 106 -4.67 2.35 1.66
N ILE A 107 -5.95 2.73 1.68
CA ILE A 107 -7.06 1.88 1.23
C ILE A 107 -7.92 2.63 0.22
N ALA A 108 -8.50 1.90 -0.72
CA ALA A 108 -9.36 2.46 -1.76
C ALA A 108 -10.61 3.11 -1.16
N THR A 109 -11.03 4.24 -1.71
CA THR A 109 -12.33 4.85 -1.44
C THR A 109 -13.39 4.38 -2.44
N ASP A 110 -14.57 5.01 -2.37
CA ASP A 110 -15.66 4.88 -3.35
C ASP A 110 -15.24 5.30 -4.76
N PHE A 111 -14.18 6.10 -4.91
CA PHE A 111 -13.59 6.44 -6.21
C PHE A 111 -13.32 5.21 -7.09
N PHE A 112 -12.97 4.08 -6.47
CA PHE A 112 -12.66 2.83 -7.17
C PHE A 112 -13.78 1.77 -7.09
N GLU A 113 -15.02 2.13 -6.76
CA GLU A 113 -16.13 1.17 -6.56
C GLU A 113 -16.36 0.22 -7.75
N HIS A 114 -16.05 0.69 -8.96
CA HIS A 114 -16.18 -0.07 -10.21
C HIS A 114 -15.13 -1.17 -10.39
N ILE A 115 -14.07 -1.18 -9.58
CA ILE A 115 -12.98 -2.17 -9.61
C ILE A 115 -13.25 -3.23 -8.54
N VAL A 116 -13.85 -4.34 -8.95
CA VAL A 116 -14.33 -5.38 -8.02
C VAL A 116 -13.49 -6.65 -8.00
N GLU A 117 -12.75 -6.94 -9.07
CA GLU A 117 -12.06 -8.24 -9.18
C GLU A 117 -10.70 -8.23 -8.47
N PRO A 118 -10.48 -9.10 -7.46
CA PRO A 118 -9.23 -9.15 -6.75
C PRO A 118 -8.15 -9.85 -7.59
N ILE A 119 -6.89 -9.44 -7.40
CA ILE A 119 -5.75 -10.19 -7.94
C ILE A 119 -5.52 -11.47 -7.12
N PRO A 120 -5.03 -12.54 -7.76
CA PRO A 120 -4.66 -13.76 -7.03
C PRO A 120 -3.48 -13.49 -6.08
N ASN A 121 -3.46 -14.21 -4.95
CA ASN A 121 -2.38 -14.26 -3.96
C ASN A 121 -2.05 -12.96 -3.20
N GLY A 122 -2.72 -11.84 -3.49
CA GLY A 122 -2.55 -10.59 -2.75
C GLY A 122 -1.14 -9.98 -2.82
N ASP A 123 -0.36 -10.30 -3.86
CA ASP A 123 0.98 -9.74 -4.08
C ASP A 123 1.07 -9.05 -5.45
N TRP A 124 1.17 -7.72 -5.42
CA TRP A 124 1.26 -6.90 -6.61
C TRP A 124 2.49 -7.22 -7.48
N MET A 125 3.65 -7.43 -6.86
CA MET A 125 4.90 -7.65 -7.60
C MET A 125 4.84 -8.98 -8.36
N VAL A 126 4.31 -10.03 -7.72
CA VAL A 126 4.07 -11.33 -8.36
C VAL A 126 3.04 -11.20 -9.48
N TYR A 127 1.96 -10.45 -9.25
CA TYR A 127 0.93 -10.20 -10.27
C TYR A 127 1.54 -9.55 -11.53
N CYS A 128 2.33 -8.49 -11.37
CA CYS A 128 3.00 -7.82 -12.49
C CYS A 128 3.95 -8.75 -13.25
N SER A 129 4.80 -9.51 -12.56
CA SER A 129 5.72 -10.46 -13.20
C SER A 129 5.01 -11.51 -14.05
N ASN A 130 3.83 -11.99 -13.61
CA ASN A 130 3.04 -12.96 -14.36
C ASN A 130 2.36 -12.38 -15.61
N GLN A 131 2.15 -11.06 -15.67
CA GLN A 131 1.60 -10.38 -16.86
C GLN A 131 2.70 -10.10 -17.90
N SER A 132 3.94 -9.82 -17.47
CA SER A 132 5.07 -9.55 -18.37
C SER A 132 5.61 -10.81 -19.07
N GLY A 133 5.22 -12.00 -18.62
CA GLY A 133 5.60 -13.29 -19.22
C GLY A 133 4.61 -13.84 -20.24
N ARG A 134 3.59 -13.07 -20.64
CA ARG A 134 2.65 -13.38 -21.72
C ARG A 134 2.93 -12.52 -22.94
#